data_AF-A0A7R8ZY37-F1
#
_entry.id   AF-A0A7R8ZY37-F1
#
_cell.length_a   1.000
_cell.length_b   1.000
_cell.length_c   1.000
_cell.angle_alpha   90.00
_cell.angle_beta   90.00
_cell.angle_gamma   90.00
#
_symmetry.space_group_name_H-M   'P 1'
#
loop_
_entity.id
_entity.type
_entity.pdbx_description
1 polymer ?
#
loop_
_entity_poly.entity_id
_entity_poly.type
_entity_poly.pdbx_seq_one_letter_code
_entity_poly.pdbx_strand_id
1 'polypeptide(L)'
;MKGFVVGVSGGIDSAVVSTLAAKTGMKTIILEMPIRQKQDQVNRAQEHINYLTSNFSNVEGLRVDLTPTFDVFQQTVDVDESKFTAENLALANSRARLRMLTLYYYGQINGLLVTGTGNKVEDFGVGFFTKYGDGGVDISPIADLLKSEVYQVAKELQIAESIQKAMPTDGLWDVDRTDEDQMGASYPELDGTNLQTIIDAINNNELPDVTIAEVIADRDCYGLVRALDNDINSYLLGKNEDFTIQLNEFISNDVDVIILAGFLSILPKEFCEKWDKKIINIHPSLLPKYGGK
;
A
#
# COMPACT_ATOMS: atom_id res chain seq x y z
N MET A 1 10.64 14.55 17.94
CA MET A 1 9.55 13.57 17.74
C MET A 1 8.90 13.30 19.09
N LYS A 2 7.56 13.47 19.19
CA LYS A 2 6.83 13.38 20.48
C LYS A 2 6.01 12.10 20.66
N GLY A 3 5.89 11.28 19.62
CA GLY A 3 5.16 10.02 19.62
C GLY A 3 4.52 9.73 18.27
N PHE A 4 3.34 9.11 18.25
CA PHE A 4 2.75 8.48 17.07
C PHE A 4 1.31 8.92 16.82
N VAL A 5 0.91 8.95 15.55
CA VAL A 5 -0.49 9.01 15.13
C VAL A 5 -0.79 7.80 14.24
N VAL A 6 -1.88 7.10 14.53
CA VAL A 6 -2.26 5.84 13.86
C VAL A 6 -3.73 5.89 13.45
N GLY A 7 -4.04 5.51 12.22
CA GLY A 7 -5.43 5.28 11.80
C GLY A 7 -5.93 3.91 12.27
N VAL A 8 -7.12 3.85 12.87
CA VAL A 8 -7.74 2.60 13.33
C VAL A 8 -8.98 2.31 12.49
N SER A 9 -8.97 1.20 11.76
CA SER A 9 -10.03 0.80 10.83
C SER A 9 -10.97 -0.29 11.39
N GLY A 10 -10.63 -0.89 12.53
CA GLY A 10 -11.28 -2.11 13.02
C GLY A 10 -10.71 -3.39 12.41
N GLY A 11 -9.71 -3.29 11.55
CA GLY A 11 -8.91 -4.40 11.03
C GLY A 11 -7.73 -4.78 11.92
N ILE A 12 -7.14 -5.95 11.66
CA ILE A 12 -6.09 -6.56 12.50
C ILE A 12 -4.78 -5.76 12.49
N ASP A 13 -4.36 -5.24 11.33
CA ASP A 13 -3.05 -4.60 11.19
C ASP A 13 -2.99 -3.28 11.96
N SER A 14 -4.03 -2.44 11.81
CA SER A 14 -4.15 -1.20 12.58
C SER A 14 -4.30 -1.46 14.09
N ALA A 15 -4.96 -2.55 14.49
CA ALA A 15 -5.06 -2.94 15.89
C ALA A 15 -3.71 -3.34 16.50
N VAL A 16 -2.89 -4.10 15.76
CA VAL A 16 -1.52 -4.46 16.16
C VAL A 16 -0.66 -3.20 16.28
N VAL A 17 -0.59 -2.38 15.23
CA VAL A 17 0.30 -1.20 15.19
C VAL A 17 -0.07 -0.18 16.26
N SER A 18 -1.35 0.12 16.44
CA SER A 18 -1.79 1.06 17.48
C SER A 18 -1.49 0.54 18.89
N THR A 19 -1.58 -0.77 19.12
CA THR A 19 -1.22 -1.39 20.41
C THR A 19 0.29 -1.36 20.66
N LEU A 20 1.11 -1.62 19.63
CA LEU A 20 2.56 -1.47 19.71
C LEU A 20 2.95 -0.02 20.02
N ALA A 21 2.35 0.95 19.31
CA ALA A 21 2.56 2.38 19.55
C ALA A 21 2.16 2.78 20.98
N ALA A 22 1.04 2.28 21.49
CA ALA A 22 0.61 2.51 22.87
C ALA A 22 1.62 1.97 23.90
N LYS A 23 2.13 0.74 23.69
CA LYS A 23 3.10 0.08 24.57
C LYS A 23 4.46 0.78 24.65
N THR A 24 4.79 1.68 23.72
CA THR A 24 6.02 2.50 23.81
C THR A 24 6.03 3.48 24.99
N GLY A 25 4.85 3.83 25.53
CA GLY A 25 4.69 4.88 26.53
C GLY A 25 4.79 6.31 25.97
N MET A 26 5.06 6.49 24.68
CA MET A 26 5.05 7.80 24.02
C MET A 26 3.62 8.29 23.75
N LYS A 27 3.41 9.59 23.52
CA LYS A 27 2.09 10.12 23.17
C LYS A 27 1.59 9.44 21.90
N THR A 28 0.43 8.79 21.96
CA THR A 28 -0.14 8.09 20.81
C THR A 28 -1.57 8.58 20.57
N ILE A 29 -1.81 9.19 19.41
CA ILE A 29 -3.15 9.54 18.96
C ILE A 29 -3.65 8.44 18.02
N ILE A 30 -4.81 7.88 18.31
CA ILE A 30 -5.48 6.91 17.44
C ILE A 30 -6.74 7.52 16.85
N LEU A 31 -6.87 7.48 15.52
CA LEU A 31 -7.96 8.12 14.78
C LEU A 31 -8.86 7.08 14.12
N GLU A 32 -10.15 7.08 14.45
CA GLU A 32 -11.17 6.48 13.58
C GLU A 32 -11.62 7.50 12.54
N MET A 33 -11.49 7.15 11.24
CA MET A 33 -11.78 8.05 10.13
C MET A 33 -12.74 7.40 9.12
N PRO A 34 -14.03 7.21 9.47
CA PRO A 34 -14.99 6.55 8.60
C PRO A 34 -15.30 7.41 7.37
N ILE A 35 -15.48 6.76 6.22
CA ILE A 35 -16.05 7.33 5.00
C ILE A 35 -17.04 6.31 4.47
N ARG A 36 -18.35 6.54 4.71
CA ARG A 36 -19.41 5.58 4.37
C ARG A 36 -19.13 4.14 4.89
N GLN A 37 -18.41 4.03 6.01
CA GLN A 37 -17.95 2.76 6.54
C GLN A 37 -19.11 1.92 7.09
N LYS A 38 -19.01 0.59 6.97
CA LYS A 38 -19.99 -0.32 7.56
C LYS A 38 -19.96 -0.27 9.09
N GLN A 39 -21.13 -0.45 9.69
CA GLN A 39 -21.31 -0.30 11.13
C GLN A 39 -20.51 -1.32 11.95
N ASP A 40 -20.32 -2.54 11.46
CA ASP A 40 -19.53 -3.57 12.14
C ASP A 40 -18.04 -3.19 12.24
N GLN A 41 -17.49 -2.53 11.21
CA GLN A 41 -16.11 -2.05 11.18
C GLN A 41 -15.93 -0.86 12.14
N VAL A 42 -16.88 0.09 12.11
CA VAL A 42 -16.97 1.19 13.08
C VAL A 42 -17.02 0.66 14.51
N ASN A 43 -17.85 -0.36 14.77
CA ASN A 43 -17.98 -0.95 16.09
C ASN A 43 -16.65 -1.56 16.57
N ARG A 44 -15.94 -2.31 15.71
CA ARG A 44 -14.63 -2.89 16.02
C ARG A 44 -13.56 -1.82 16.25
N ALA A 45 -13.53 -0.77 15.43
CA ALA A 45 -12.61 0.35 15.61
C ALA A 45 -12.83 1.05 16.96
N GLN A 46 -14.10 1.32 17.30
CA GLN A 46 -14.47 1.95 18.56
C GLN A 46 -14.21 1.05 19.77
N GLU A 47 -14.45 -0.27 19.67
CA GLU A 47 -14.07 -1.24 20.69
C GLU A 47 -12.56 -1.17 20.98
N HIS A 48 -11.73 -1.18 19.93
CA HIS A 48 -10.28 -1.10 20.06
C HIS A 48 -9.80 0.22 20.65
N ILE A 49 -10.39 1.35 20.23
CA ILE A 49 -10.08 2.68 20.76
C ILE A 49 -10.40 2.75 22.26
N ASN A 50 -11.57 2.26 22.66
CA ASN A 50 -11.99 2.23 24.06
C ASN A 50 -11.06 1.36 24.91
N TYR A 51 -10.64 0.20 24.38
CA TYR A 51 -9.66 -0.66 25.04
C TYR A 51 -8.33 0.08 25.25
N LEU A 52 -7.75 0.68 24.20
CA LEU A 52 -6.44 1.33 24.31
C LEU A 52 -6.48 2.56 25.23
N THR A 53 -7.50 3.41 25.12
CA THR A 53 -7.62 4.61 25.98
C THR A 53 -7.86 4.27 27.46
N SER A 54 -8.51 3.13 27.75
CA SER A 54 -8.73 2.68 29.13
C SER A 54 -7.49 2.03 29.76
N ASN A 55 -6.61 1.43 28.95
CA ASN A 55 -5.44 0.68 29.44
C ASN A 55 -4.13 1.45 29.34
N PHE A 56 -4.06 2.52 28.55
CA PHE A 56 -2.83 3.28 28.30
C PHE A 56 -3.08 4.79 28.48
N SER A 57 -2.50 5.37 29.53
CA SER A 57 -2.66 6.80 29.85
C SER A 57 -2.00 7.74 28.84
N ASN A 58 -1.10 7.23 28.00
CA ASN A 58 -0.44 7.94 26.91
C ASN A 58 -1.23 7.94 25.59
N VAL A 59 -2.41 7.30 25.56
CA VAL A 59 -3.24 7.17 24.35
C VAL A 59 -4.43 8.13 24.38
N GLU A 60 -4.64 8.82 23.27
CA GLU A 60 -5.81 9.66 23.01
C GLU A 60 -6.55 9.12 21.79
N GLY A 61 -7.85 8.83 21.94
CA GLY A 61 -8.70 8.34 20.86
C GLY A 61 -9.60 9.44 20.30
N LEU A 62 -9.63 9.61 18.99
CA LEU A 62 -10.49 10.59 18.32
C LEU A 62 -11.27 9.94 17.18
N ARG A 63 -12.49 10.43 16.96
CA ARG A 63 -13.31 10.10 15.79
C ARG A 63 -13.43 11.32 14.90
N VAL A 64 -13.09 11.15 13.63
CA VAL A 64 -13.14 12.20 12.60
C VAL A 64 -13.92 11.67 11.41
N ASP A 65 -15.23 11.91 11.39
CA ASP A 65 -16.07 11.49 10.26
C ASP A 65 -15.73 12.29 9.00
N LEU A 66 -15.18 11.60 8.00
CA LEU A 66 -14.74 12.19 6.74
C LEU A 66 -15.79 12.03 5.63
N THR A 67 -16.94 11.40 5.91
CA THR A 67 -18.03 11.22 4.94
C THR A 67 -18.50 12.55 4.34
N PRO A 68 -18.76 13.61 5.12
CA PRO A 68 -19.21 14.88 4.54
C PRO A 68 -18.17 15.51 3.61
N THR A 69 -16.89 15.44 3.98
CA THR A 69 -15.78 15.95 3.17
C THR A 69 -15.64 15.17 1.86
N PHE A 70 -15.76 13.85 1.93
CA PHE A 70 -15.71 12.98 0.76
C PHE A 70 -16.91 13.20 -0.17
N ASP A 71 -18.11 13.38 0.37
CA ASP A 71 -19.32 13.62 -0.42
C ASP A 71 -19.22 14.92 -1.23
N VAL A 72 -18.69 16.00 -0.61
CA VAL A 72 -18.42 17.26 -1.32
C VAL A 72 -17.36 17.07 -2.40
N PHE A 73 -16.28 16.34 -2.12
CA PHE A 73 -15.25 16.04 -3.11
C PHE A 73 -15.82 15.26 -4.31
N GLN A 74 -16.62 14.21 -4.05
CA GLN A 74 -17.26 13.40 -5.09
C GLN A 74 -18.16 14.27 -5.98
N GLN A 75 -18.97 15.16 -5.40
CA GLN A 75 -19.80 16.11 -6.16
C GLN A 75 -19.00 17.15 -6.94
N THR A 76 -17.79 17.49 -6.49
CA THR A 76 -16.94 18.48 -7.17
C THR A 76 -16.29 17.91 -8.41
N VAL A 77 -15.87 16.64 -8.38
CA VAL A 77 -15.21 15.99 -9.52
C VAL A 77 -16.19 15.46 -10.56
N ASP A 78 -17.41 15.11 -10.12
CA ASP A 78 -18.58 14.64 -10.91
C ASP A 78 -18.32 14.45 -12.41
N VAL A 79 -18.06 13.19 -12.80
CA VAL A 79 -17.81 12.82 -14.19
C VAL A 79 -18.87 11.84 -14.71
N ASP A 80 -18.97 11.74 -16.04
CA ASP A 80 -19.82 10.75 -16.68
C ASP A 80 -19.18 9.36 -16.55
N GLU A 81 -19.67 8.53 -15.62
CA GLU A 81 -19.17 7.16 -15.35
C GLU A 81 -19.11 6.30 -16.63
N SER A 82 -20.00 6.54 -17.61
CA SER A 82 -20.01 5.82 -18.88
C SER A 82 -18.78 6.09 -19.75
N LYS A 83 -18.11 7.22 -19.52
CA LYS A 83 -16.87 7.62 -20.19
C LYS A 83 -15.62 7.31 -19.38
N PHE A 84 -15.73 7.25 -18.06
CA PHE A 84 -14.59 7.09 -17.14
C PHE A 84 -14.78 5.86 -16.26
N THR A 85 -14.53 4.68 -16.83
CA THR A 85 -14.74 3.38 -16.16
C THR A 85 -13.90 3.18 -14.89
N ALA A 86 -12.87 3.99 -14.67
CA ALA A 86 -12.01 3.97 -13.48
C ALA A 86 -12.49 4.92 -12.35
N GLU A 87 -13.62 5.61 -12.51
CA GLU A 87 -14.12 6.59 -11.53
C GLU A 87 -14.25 6.01 -10.13
N ASN A 88 -14.90 4.84 -9.98
CA ASN A 88 -15.12 4.25 -8.66
C ASN A 88 -13.79 3.92 -7.94
N LEU A 89 -12.76 3.51 -8.68
CA LEU A 89 -11.42 3.28 -8.13
C LEU A 89 -10.71 4.60 -7.79
N ALA A 90 -10.86 5.64 -8.62
CA ALA A 90 -10.34 6.97 -8.31
C ALA A 90 -10.99 7.54 -7.03
N LEU A 91 -12.28 7.31 -6.83
CA LEU A 91 -13.01 7.67 -5.62
C LEU A 91 -12.54 6.85 -4.40
N ALA A 92 -12.37 5.54 -4.54
CA ALA A 92 -11.80 4.67 -3.49
C ALA A 92 -10.40 5.14 -3.04
N ASN A 93 -9.50 5.40 -3.99
CA ASN A 93 -8.16 5.95 -3.71
C ASN A 93 -8.24 7.35 -3.05
N SER A 94 -9.23 8.16 -3.42
CA SER A 94 -9.45 9.47 -2.80
C SER A 94 -9.87 9.36 -1.34
N ARG A 95 -10.63 8.32 -0.95
CA ARG A 95 -10.93 8.01 0.46
C ARG A 95 -9.65 7.78 1.26
N ALA A 96 -8.75 6.94 0.76
CA ALA A 96 -7.47 6.66 1.42
C ALA A 96 -6.61 7.92 1.56
N ARG A 97 -6.55 8.77 0.52
CA ARG A 97 -5.81 10.05 0.54
C ARG A 97 -6.39 11.06 1.53
N LEU A 98 -7.71 11.13 1.70
CA LEU A 98 -8.33 11.99 2.71
C LEU A 98 -7.98 11.53 4.14
N ARG A 99 -7.90 10.22 4.38
CA ARG A 99 -7.44 9.67 5.67
C ARG A 99 -5.97 10.01 5.93
N MET A 100 -5.10 9.84 4.93
CA MET A 100 -3.69 10.24 5.01
C MET A 100 -3.54 11.72 5.34
N LEU A 101 -4.24 12.60 4.61
CA LEU A 101 -4.23 14.05 4.85
C LEU A 101 -4.62 14.36 6.31
N THR A 102 -5.65 13.67 6.82
CA THR A 102 -6.12 13.84 8.20
C THR A 102 -5.09 13.37 9.22
N LEU A 103 -4.45 12.22 8.99
CA LEU A 103 -3.36 11.72 9.86
C LEU A 103 -2.21 12.72 9.94
N TYR A 104 -1.74 13.25 8.81
CA TYR A 104 -0.67 14.25 8.82
C TYR A 104 -1.08 15.57 9.46
N TYR A 105 -2.35 15.99 9.34
CA TYR A 105 -2.84 17.16 10.05
C TYR A 105 -2.68 16.98 11.58
N TYR A 106 -3.21 15.87 12.13
CA TYR A 106 -3.10 15.59 13.56
C TYR A 106 -1.65 15.31 14.00
N GLY A 107 -0.86 14.66 13.15
CA GLY A 107 0.56 14.41 13.36
C GLY A 107 1.35 15.72 13.47
N GLN A 108 1.18 16.62 12.50
CA GLN A 108 1.92 17.88 12.43
C GLN A 108 1.60 18.81 13.61
N ILE A 109 0.32 19.02 13.92
CA ILE A 109 -0.06 19.93 15.02
C ILE A 109 0.39 19.41 16.40
N ASN A 110 0.66 18.11 16.53
CA ASN A 110 1.13 17.48 17.77
C ASN A 110 2.63 17.12 17.76
N GLY A 111 3.32 17.20 16.61
CA GLY A 111 4.70 16.75 16.43
C GLY A 111 4.88 15.22 16.55
N LEU A 112 3.94 14.46 16.00
CA LEU A 112 3.89 12.98 16.00
C LEU A 112 4.18 12.43 14.60
N LEU A 113 4.71 11.20 14.54
CA LEU A 113 4.91 10.48 13.28
C LEU A 113 3.65 9.74 12.85
N VAL A 114 3.31 9.83 11.57
CA VAL A 114 2.27 9.02 10.94
C VAL A 114 2.78 7.59 10.81
N THR A 115 2.13 6.67 11.53
CA THR A 115 2.56 5.27 11.61
C THR A 115 1.67 4.41 10.72
N GLY A 116 2.28 3.80 9.70
CA GLY A 116 1.63 2.94 8.73
C GLY A 116 1.30 1.56 9.29
N THR A 117 0.29 0.96 8.68
CA THR A 117 -0.28 -0.33 9.11
C THR A 117 -0.17 -1.42 8.06
N GLY A 118 0.46 -1.16 6.91
CA GLY A 118 0.58 -2.20 5.91
C GLY A 118 1.67 -3.20 6.27
N ASN A 119 1.36 -4.46 5.95
CA ASN A 119 2.23 -5.61 6.18
C ASN A 119 3.04 -5.97 4.93
N LYS A 120 3.90 -6.99 5.03
CA LYS A 120 4.84 -7.37 3.96
C LYS A 120 4.16 -7.76 2.66
N VAL A 121 2.98 -8.36 2.73
CA VAL A 121 2.27 -8.82 1.54
C VAL A 121 1.61 -7.62 0.87
N GLU A 122 0.82 -6.84 1.61
CA GLU A 122 0.04 -5.72 1.10
C GLU A 122 0.93 -4.59 0.56
N ASP A 123 1.74 -3.96 1.41
CA ASP A 123 2.50 -2.75 1.03
C ASP A 123 3.73 -3.08 0.18
N PHE A 124 4.44 -4.16 0.51
CA PHE A 124 5.81 -4.41 0.03
C PHE A 124 5.94 -5.61 -0.91
N GLY A 125 4.90 -6.45 -0.99
CA GLY A 125 4.86 -7.67 -1.79
C GLY A 125 4.11 -7.44 -3.10
N VAL A 126 2.84 -7.06 -3.02
CA VAL A 126 1.96 -6.84 -4.18
C VAL A 126 1.68 -5.37 -4.49
N GLY A 127 2.04 -4.44 -3.60
CA GLY A 127 1.75 -3.02 -3.76
C GLY A 127 0.25 -2.71 -3.66
N PHE A 128 -0.48 -3.47 -2.85
CA PHE A 128 -1.92 -3.32 -2.57
C PHE A 128 -2.14 -2.21 -1.54
N PHE A 129 -1.86 -0.97 -1.95
CA PHE A 129 -2.11 0.23 -1.15
C PHE A 129 -2.37 1.43 -2.06
N THR A 130 -3.03 2.45 -1.54
CA THR A 130 -3.15 3.72 -2.26
C THR A 130 -1.88 4.52 -2.08
N LYS A 131 -1.16 4.83 -3.18
CA LYS A 131 -0.03 5.77 -3.13
C LYS A 131 -0.47 7.15 -2.61
N TYR A 132 0.25 7.64 -1.61
CA TYR A 132 -0.10 8.83 -0.84
C TYR A 132 -1.48 8.74 -0.16
N GLY A 133 -1.99 7.53 0.06
CA GLY A 133 -3.09 7.21 0.95
C GLY A 133 -2.55 6.47 2.16
N ASP A 134 -2.99 5.24 2.37
CA ASP A 134 -2.52 4.33 3.42
C ASP A 134 -1.01 4.03 3.35
N GLY A 135 -0.39 4.03 2.17
CA GLY A 135 1.07 3.95 2.03
C GLY A 135 1.83 5.28 2.22
N GLY A 136 1.13 6.39 2.47
CA GLY A 136 1.75 7.69 2.75
C GLY A 136 2.04 7.86 4.23
N VAL A 137 3.17 7.36 4.72
CA VAL A 137 3.47 7.25 6.16
C VAL A 137 4.94 7.57 6.46
N ASP A 138 5.27 7.91 7.71
CA ASP A 138 6.65 8.19 8.13
C ASP A 138 7.41 6.89 8.49
N ILE A 139 6.71 5.92 9.09
CA ILE A 139 7.27 4.63 9.54
C ILE A 139 6.24 3.50 9.36
N SER A 140 6.71 2.27 9.12
CA SER A 140 5.86 1.07 8.97
C SER A 140 6.36 -0.08 9.86
N PRO A 141 5.90 -0.19 11.12
CA PRO A 141 6.46 -1.12 12.11
C PRO A 141 6.29 -2.61 11.78
N ILE A 142 5.32 -2.95 10.93
CA ILE A 142 4.99 -4.33 10.56
C ILE A 142 5.23 -4.62 9.07
N ALA A 143 5.97 -3.74 8.38
CA ALA A 143 6.27 -3.84 6.96
C ALA A 143 6.94 -5.15 6.53
N ASP A 144 7.66 -5.83 7.44
CA ASP A 144 8.36 -7.08 7.15
C ASP A 144 7.64 -8.32 7.70
N LEU A 145 6.44 -8.16 8.25
CA LEU A 145 5.63 -9.28 8.74
C LEU A 145 4.70 -9.80 7.65
N LEU A 146 4.69 -11.11 7.45
CA LEU A 146 3.63 -11.80 6.71
C LEU A 146 2.31 -11.67 7.46
N LYS A 147 1.18 -11.79 6.74
CA LYS A 147 -0.15 -11.69 7.35
C LYS A 147 -0.34 -12.69 8.50
N SER A 148 0.15 -13.91 8.33
CA SER A 148 0.12 -14.95 9.37
C SER A 148 0.89 -14.55 10.63
N GLU A 149 2.00 -13.83 10.48
CA GLU A 149 2.80 -13.30 11.60
C GLU A 149 2.09 -12.14 12.30
N VAL A 150 1.40 -11.27 11.54
CA VAL A 150 0.54 -10.22 12.12
C VAL A 150 -0.53 -10.84 13.03
N TYR A 151 -1.18 -11.93 12.62
CA TYR A 151 -2.14 -12.65 13.47
C TYR A 151 -1.50 -13.25 14.73
N GLN A 152 -0.27 -13.77 14.63
CA GLN A 152 0.45 -14.28 15.81
C GLN A 152 0.77 -13.16 16.80
N VAL A 153 1.25 -12.01 16.30
CA VAL A 153 1.50 -10.82 17.12
C VAL A 153 0.20 -10.32 17.75
N ALA A 154 -0.90 -10.27 16.99
CA ALA A 154 -2.20 -9.85 17.52
C ALA A 154 -2.68 -10.74 18.68
N LYS A 155 -2.46 -12.05 18.58
CA LYS A 155 -2.78 -13.00 19.64
C LYS A 155 -1.97 -12.75 20.90
N GLU A 156 -0.66 -12.52 20.77
CA GLU A 156 0.23 -12.21 21.89
C GLU A 156 -0.11 -10.85 22.52
N LEU A 157 -0.49 -9.86 21.71
CA LEU A 157 -0.95 -8.56 22.16
C LEU A 157 -2.38 -8.58 22.76
N GLN A 158 -3.04 -9.74 22.76
CA GLN A 158 -4.41 -9.92 23.27
C GLN A 158 -5.43 -8.97 22.62
N ILE A 159 -5.29 -8.73 21.31
CA ILE A 159 -6.27 -7.97 20.52
C ILE A 159 -7.65 -8.65 20.60
N ALA A 160 -8.74 -7.89 20.59
CA ALA A 160 -10.09 -8.43 20.73
C ALA A 160 -10.41 -9.52 19.69
N GLU A 161 -11.12 -10.58 20.11
CA GLU A 161 -11.50 -11.68 19.22
C GLU A 161 -12.38 -11.21 18.05
N SER A 162 -13.19 -10.18 18.26
CA SER A 162 -14.01 -9.53 17.23
C SER A 162 -13.16 -9.04 16.04
N ILE A 163 -11.95 -8.56 16.31
CA ILE A 163 -10.99 -8.09 15.31
C ILE A 163 -10.20 -9.27 14.73
N GLN A 164 -9.75 -10.21 15.57
CA GLN A 164 -8.98 -11.38 15.11
C GLN A 164 -9.77 -12.29 14.18
N LYS A 165 -11.09 -12.44 14.39
CA LYS A 165 -11.94 -13.33 13.59
C LYS A 165 -12.59 -12.64 12.39
N ALA A 166 -12.46 -11.33 12.28
CA ALA A 166 -13.05 -10.62 11.16
C ALA A 166 -12.32 -10.94 9.85
N MET A 167 -13.08 -10.98 8.76
CA MET A 167 -12.50 -11.12 7.43
C MET A 167 -11.65 -9.87 7.11
N PRO A 168 -10.45 -10.03 6.54
CA PRO A 168 -9.69 -8.91 5.97
C PRO A 168 -10.52 -8.20 4.90
N THR A 169 -10.59 -6.87 5.00
CA THR A 169 -11.26 -5.99 4.03
C THR A 169 -10.51 -4.68 3.97
N ASP A 170 -10.31 -4.12 2.77
CA ASP A 170 -9.74 -2.79 2.56
C ASP A 170 -10.65 -1.63 3.02
N GLY A 171 -11.96 -1.86 3.11
CA GLY A 171 -12.95 -0.89 3.54
C GLY A 171 -13.06 0.34 2.62
N LEU A 172 -12.63 0.23 1.36
CA LEU A 172 -12.64 1.33 0.40
C LEU A 172 -13.90 1.35 -0.48
N TRP A 173 -14.62 0.24 -0.56
CA TRP A 173 -15.80 0.06 -1.43
C TRP A 173 -17.11 -0.03 -0.63
N ASP A 174 -18.21 0.36 -1.26
CA ASP A 174 -19.54 0.33 -0.65
C ASP A 174 -20.13 -1.11 -0.57
N VAL A 175 -19.56 -2.06 -1.31
CA VAL A 175 -19.91 -3.50 -1.30
C VAL A 175 -18.70 -4.30 -0.82
N ASP A 176 -18.89 -5.28 0.07
CA ASP A 176 -17.79 -6.14 0.52
C ASP A 176 -17.25 -6.93 -0.66
N ARG A 177 -15.95 -6.83 -0.88
CA ARG A 177 -15.19 -7.72 -1.74
C ARG A 177 -13.97 -8.13 -0.94
N THR A 178 -13.66 -9.42 -0.90
CA THR A 178 -12.40 -9.87 -0.33
C THR A 178 -11.24 -9.26 -1.12
N ASP A 179 -10.06 -9.11 -0.52
CA ASP A 179 -8.92 -8.54 -1.22
C ASP A 179 -8.66 -9.32 -2.54
N GLU A 180 -8.82 -10.65 -2.55
CA GLU A 180 -8.73 -11.49 -3.75
C GLU A 180 -9.82 -11.18 -4.80
N ASP A 181 -11.06 -10.95 -4.38
CA ASP A 181 -12.16 -10.55 -5.27
C ASP A 181 -11.95 -9.17 -5.90
N GLN A 182 -11.26 -8.27 -5.19
CA GLN A 182 -10.92 -6.93 -5.67
C GLN A 182 -9.73 -6.95 -6.62
N MET A 183 -8.74 -7.78 -6.30
CA MET A 183 -7.53 -7.97 -7.07
C MET A 183 -7.80 -8.76 -8.36
N GLY A 184 -8.85 -9.59 -8.40
CA GLY A 184 -9.29 -10.33 -9.60
C GLY A 184 -8.39 -11.51 -9.97
N ALA A 185 -7.43 -11.81 -9.11
CA ALA A 185 -6.48 -12.90 -9.22
C ALA A 185 -6.00 -13.28 -7.81
N SER A 186 -5.53 -14.51 -7.64
CA SER A 186 -4.89 -14.97 -6.40
C SER A 186 -3.59 -14.21 -6.14
N TYR A 187 -3.15 -14.10 -4.88
CA TYR A 187 -1.94 -13.36 -4.49
C TYR A 187 -0.68 -13.63 -5.36
N PRO A 188 -0.39 -14.88 -5.81
CA PRO A 188 0.72 -15.14 -6.72
C PRO A 188 0.55 -14.52 -8.13
N GLU A 189 -0.67 -14.32 -8.61
CA GLU A 189 -0.98 -13.85 -9.96
C GLU A 189 -0.88 -12.31 -10.11
N LEU A 190 -0.85 -11.58 -8.99
CA LEU A 190 -0.80 -10.10 -8.93
C LEU A 190 0.61 -9.53 -9.08
N ASP A 191 1.60 -10.39 -8.89
CA ASP A 191 2.99 -10.07 -9.05
C ASP A 191 3.33 -9.90 -10.55
N GLY A 192 4.16 -8.90 -10.87
CA GLY A 192 4.51 -8.54 -12.25
C GLY A 192 3.38 -7.91 -13.09
N THR A 193 2.29 -7.43 -12.50
CA THR A 193 1.17 -6.83 -13.26
C THR A 193 1.56 -5.54 -13.99
N ASN A 194 2.42 -4.70 -13.42
CA ASN A 194 3.01 -3.57 -14.13
C ASN A 194 3.78 -4.00 -15.40
N LEU A 195 4.53 -5.10 -15.31
CA LEU A 195 5.24 -5.65 -16.47
C LEU A 195 4.25 -6.14 -17.52
N GLN A 196 3.18 -6.83 -17.11
CA GLN A 196 2.13 -7.27 -18.03
C GLN A 196 1.51 -6.09 -18.77
N THR A 197 1.18 -4.99 -18.08
CA THR A 197 0.61 -3.80 -18.72
C THR A 197 1.57 -3.19 -19.75
N ILE A 198 2.88 -3.16 -19.46
CA ILE A 198 3.87 -2.67 -20.42
C ILE A 198 3.95 -3.60 -21.64
N ILE A 199 3.97 -4.92 -21.42
CA ILE A 199 3.94 -5.93 -22.49
C ILE A 199 2.70 -5.75 -23.37
N ASP A 200 1.52 -5.62 -22.76
CA ASP A 200 0.26 -5.47 -23.47
C ASP A 200 0.23 -4.16 -24.27
N ALA A 201 0.70 -3.04 -23.70
CA ALA A 201 0.77 -1.76 -24.39
C ALA A 201 1.74 -1.78 -25.60
N ILE A 202 2.85 -2.51 -25.49
CA ILE A 202 3.76 -2.74 -26.62
C ILE A 202 3.07 -3.59 -27.69
N ASN A 203 2.44 -4.72 -27.30
CA ASN A 203 1.76 -5.63 -28.21
C ASN A 203 0.56 -4.97 -28.93
N ASN A 204 -0.15 -4.07 -28.23
CA ASN A 204 -1.25 -3.28 -28.78
C ASN A 204 -0.78 -2.05 -29.57
N ASN A 205 0.54 -1.83 -29.68
CA ASN A 205 1.14 -0.69 -30.38
C ASN A 205 0.73 0.68 -29.79
N GLU A 206 0.43 0.72 -28.49
CA GLU A 206 0.22 1.95 -27.70
C GLU A 206 1.55 2.60 -27.32
N LEU A 207 2.60 1.78 -27.19
CA LEU A 207 3.99 2.20 -27.02
C LEU A 207 4.80 1.81 -28.28
N PRO A 208 4.62 2.52 -29.40
CA PRO A 208 5.41 2.24 -30.60
C PRO A 208 6.89 2.53 -30.32
N ASP A 209 7.76 1.68 -30.86
CA ASP A 209 9.23 1.76 -30.73
C ASP A 209 9.79 1.49 -29.32
N VAL A 210 9.00 0.88 -28.43
CA VAL A 210 9.47 0.41 -27.12
C VAL A 210 9.70 -1.09 -27.14
N THR A 211 10.86 -1.54 -26.65
CA THR A 211 11.17 -2.96 -26.42
C THR A 211 11.65 -3.16 -24.99
N ILE A 212 11.23 -4.26 -24.37
CA ILE A 212 11.74 -4.64 -23.06
C ILE A 212 13.01 -5.47 -23.29
N ALA A 213 14.18 -4.89 -23.00
CA ALA A 213 15.47 -5.56 -23.18
C ALA A 213 15.67 -6.68 -22.16
N GLU A 214 15.33 -6.42 -20.90
CA GLU A 214 15.52 -7.34 -19.79
C GLU A 214 14.59 -7.02 -18.60
N VAL A 215 14.33 -8.04 -17.77
CA VAL A 215 13.59 -7.95 -16.52
C VAL A 215 14.45 -8.49 -15.39
N ILE A 216 14.71 -7.67 -14.37
CA ILE A 216 15.54 -8.05 -13.23
C ILE A 216 14.69 -8.05 -11.96
N ALA A 217 14.70 -9.14 -11.20
CA ALA A 217 13.98 -9.27 -9.92
C ALA A 217 14.94 -9.60 -8.78
N ASP A 218 14.58 -9.18 -7.55
CA ASP A 218 15.37 -9.42 -6.34
C ASP A 218 14.97 -10.68 -5.55
N ARG A 219 13.92 -11.36 -6.01
CA ARG A 219 13.31 -12.58 -5.45
C ARG A 219 12.50 -13.30 -6.53
N ASP A 220 12.22 -14.58 -6.31
CA ASP A 220 11.26 -15.32 -7.14
C ASP A 220 9.93 -14.59 -7.17
N CYS A 221 9.46 -14.28 -8.38
CA CYS A 221 8.30 -13.43 -8.60
C CYS A 221 7.59 -13.84 -9.89
N TYR A 222 6.28 -13.61 -9.96
CA TYR A 222 5.50 -13.94 -11.17
C TYR A 222 5.86 -13.03 -12.35
N GLY A 223 6.49 -11.88 -12.10
CA GLY A 223 7.09 -11.04 -13.14
C GLY A 223 8.16 -11.76 -13.96
N LEU A 224 8.97 -12.65 -13.36
CA LEU A 224 9.94 -13.46 -14.10
C LEU A 224 9.25 -14.47 -15.02
N VAL A 225 8.15 -15.08 -14.57
CA VAL A 225 7.33 -15.99 -15.38
C VAL A 225 6.74 -15.25 -16.58
N ARG A 226 6.14 -14.07 -16.36
CA ARG A 226 5.59 -13.23 -17.43
C ARG A 226 6.64 -12.82 -18.47
N ALA A 227 7.86 -12.52 -18.02
CA ALA A 227 8.97 -12.21 -18.93
C ALA A 227 9.33 -13.43 -19.79
N LEU A 228 9.47 -14.61 -19.18
CA LEU A 228 9.76 -15.85 -19.89
C LEU A 228 8.67 -16.23 -20.89
N ASP A 229 7.39 -16.08 -20.51
CA ASP A 229 6.24 -16.38 -21.37
C ASP A 229 6.15 -15.45 -22.61
N ASN A 230 6.85 -14.31 -22.58
CA ASN A 230 6.91 -13.34 -23.67
C ASN A 230 8.30 -13.27 -24.33
N ASP A 231 9.15 -14.28 -24.13
CA ASP A 231 10.52 -14.36 -24.69
C ASP A 231 11.42 -13.16 -24.32
N ILE A 232 11.20 -12.56 -23.14
CA ILE A 232 12.00 -11.44 -22.60
C ILE A 232 13.10 -12.00 -21.70
N ASN A 233 14.33 -11.53 -21.87
CA ASN A 233 15.45 -11.91 -21.00
C ASN A 233 15.12 -11.56 -19.54
N SER A 234 15.28 -12.51 -18.62
CA SER A 234 14.98 -12.27 -17.22
C SER A 234 16.05 -12.82 -16.27
N TYR A 235 16.31 -12.09 -15.20
CA TYR A 235 17.40 -12.36 -14.26
C TYR A 235 16.90 -12.25 -12.81
N LEU A 236 17.29 -13.22 -11.99
CA LEU A 236 17.07 -13.21 -10.55
C LEU A 236 18.37 -12.85 -9.83
N LEU A 237 18.42 -11.67 -9.21
CA LEU A 237 19.55 -11.19 -8.43
C LEU A 237 19.16 -11.15 -6.95
N GLY A 238 19.56 -12.16 -6.18
CA GLY A 238 19.20 -12.23 -4.76
C GLY A 238 19.65 -10.98 -3.98
N LYS A 239 18.75 -10.43 -3.16
CA LYS A 239 19.02 -9.24 -2.34
C LYS A 239 20.13 -9.51 -1.30
N ASN A 240 21.31 -8.95 -1.51
CA ASN A 240 22.46 -8.97 -0.60
C ASN A 240 23.09 -7.57 -0.49
N GLU A 241 24.17 -7.43 0.30
CA GLU A 241 24.88 -6.15 0.47
C GLU A 241 25.41 -5.58 -0.87
N ASP A 242 25.67 -6.44 -1.85
CA ASP A 242 26.18 -6.09 -3.18
C ASP A 242 25.08 -5.93 -4.24
N PHE A 243 23.80 -6.03 -3.88
CA PHE A 243 22.69 -6.10 -4.85
C PHE A 243 22.73 -4.96 -5.85
N THR A 244 23.00 -3.73 -5.40
CA THR A 244 23.03 -2.58 -6.32
C THR A 244 24.28 -2.54 -7.19
N ILE A 245 25.40 -3.12 -6.73
CA ILE A 245 26.60 -3.30 -7.55
C ILE A 245 26.28 -4.30 -8.66
N GLN A 246 25.71 -5.45 -8.30
CA GLN A 246 25.29 -6.49 -9.25
C GLN A 246 24.26 -5.96 -10.25
N LEU A 247 23.24 -5.22 -9.77
CA LEU A 247 22.25 -4.57 -10.61
C LEU A 247 22.91 -3.63 -11.63
N ASN A 248 23.92 -2.87 -11.19
CA ASN A 248 24.61 -1.92 -12.05
C ASN A 248 25.52 -2.57 -13.11
N GLU A 249 26.03 -3.76 -12.82
CA GLU A 249 26.83 -4.57 -13.75
C GLU A 249 25.95 -5.35 -14.73
N PHE A 250 24.78 -5.78 -14.29
CA PHE A 250 23.82 -6.53 -15.11
C PHE A 250 23.11 -5.64 -16.13
N ILE A 251 22.72 -4.43 -15.75
CA ILE A 251 21.99 -3.54 -16.66
C ILE A 251 22.90 -3.14 -17.82
N SER A 252 22.47 -3.49 -19.03
CA SER A 252 23.24 -3.19 -20.23
C SER A 252 23.35 -1.68 -20.47
N ASN A 253 24.52 -1.19 -20.90
CA ASN A 253 24.77 0.25 -21.05
C ASN A 253 23.95 0.92 -22.17
N ASP A 254 23.35 0.13 -23.06
CA ASP A 254 22.52 0.59 -24.17
C ASP A 254 21.05 0.80 -23.79
N VAL A 255 20.64 0.54 -22.54
CA VAL A 255 19.27 0.84 -22.12
C VAL A 255 19.00 2.36 -22.08
N ASP A 256 17.85 2.73 -22.66
CA ASP A 256 17.40 4.12 -22.69
C ASP A 256 16.74 4.52 -21.37
N VAL A 257 15.97 3.62 -20.77
CA VAL A 257 15.20 3.86 -19.55
C VAL A 257 15.18 2.61 -18.65
N ILE A 258 15.26 2.83 -17.34
CA ILE A 258 15.08 1.83 -16.29
C ILE A 258 13.71 2.08 -15.66
N ILE A 259 12.83 1.09 -15.78
CA ILE A 259 11.54 1.08 -15.11
C ILE A 259 11.65 0.29 -13.81
N LEU A 260 11.58 1.00 -12.70
CA LEU A 260 11.49 0.41 -11.37
C LEU A 260 10.02 0.09 -11.09
N ALA A 261 9.58 -1.13 -11.35
CA ALA A 261 8.20 -1.56 -11.17
C ALA A 261 7.99 -2.22 -9.81
N GLY A 262 7.31 -1.53 -8.88
CA GLY A 262 7.12 -2.03 -7.51
C GLY A 262 8.42 -2.06 -6.69
N PHE A 263 9.43 -1.30 -7.11
CA PHE A 263 10.73 -1.25 -6.44
C PHE A 263 10.69 -0.23 -5.30
N LEU A 264 11.01 -0.69 -4.09
CA LEU A 264 10.92 0.12 -2.87
C LEU A 264 12.29 0.38 -2.22
N SER A 265 13.35 -0.28 -2.71
CA SER A 265 14.68 -0.10 -2.16
C SER A 265 15.24 1.28 -2.50
N ILE A 266 15.94 1.89 -1.54
CA ILE A 266 16.68 3.13 -1.79
C ILE A 266 17.85 2.80 -2.73
N LEU A 267 17.90 3.46 -3.88
CA LEU A 267 19.04 3.36 -4.78
C LEU A 267 20.19 4.23 -4.25
N PRO A 268 21.43 3.71 -4.23
CA PRO A 268 22.59 4.47 -3.82
C PRO A 268 22.86 5.60 -4.81
N LYS A 269 23.52 6.64 -4.32
CA LYS A 269 23.79 7.87 -5.07
C LYS A 269 24.50 7.57 -6.39
N GLU A 270 25.48 6.67 -6.37
CA GLU A 270 26.30 6.30 -7.53
C GLU A 270 25.45 5.69 -8.65
N PHE A 271 24.44 4.91 -8.31
CA PHE A 271 23.50 4.33 -9.29
C PHE A 271 22.64 5.43 -9.92
N CYS A 272 22.08 6.32 -9.09
CA CYS A 272 21.27 7.45 -9.56
C CYS A 272 22.08 8.41 -10.45
N GLU A 273 23.36 8.63 -10.16
CA GLU A 273 24.24 9.48 -10.98
C GLU A 273 24.59 8.83 -12.32
N LYS A 274 24.84 7.51 -12.36
CA LYS A 274 25.12 6.79 -13.62
C LYS A 274 23.90 6.82 -14.57
N TRP A 275 22.71 6.66 -14.02
CA TRP A 275 21.46 6.59 -14.77
C TRP A 275 20.64 7.89 -14.67
N ASP A 276 21.32 9.04 -14.56
CA ASP A 276 20.66 10.34 -14.44
C ASP A 276 19.61 10.54 -15.55
N LYS A 277 18.39 10.92 -15.14
CA LYS A 277 17.21 11.11 -16.00
C LYS A 277 16.74 9.88 -16.80
N LYS A 278 17.30 8.69 -16.53
CA LYS A 278 16.91 7.43 -17.15
C LYS A 278 16.09 6.53 -16.23
N ILE A 279 15.83 6.92 -14.99
CA ILE A 279 15.10 6.09 -14.03
C ILE A 279 13.66 6.60 -13.89
N ILE A 280 12.69 5.71 -14.04
CA ILE A 280 11.28 5.96 -13.74
C ILE A 280 10.84 4.93 -12.70
N ASN A 281 10.32 5.40 -11.56
CA ASN A 281 9.72 4.53 -10.56
C ASN A 281 8.21 4.49 -10.71
N ILE A 282 7.68 3.33 -11.07
CA ILE A 282 6.25 3.08 -11.23
C ILE A 282 5.77 2.15 -10.12
N HIS A 283 4.63 2.51 -9.55
CA HIS A 283 3.87 1.66 -8.65
C HIS A 283 2.50 1.46 -9.29
N PRO A 284 1.87 0.29 -9.07
CA PRO A 284 0.52 0.09 -9.57
C PRO A 284 -0.37 1.24 -9.06
N SER A 285 -0.94 2.00 -10.01
CA SER A 285 -1.92 3.04 -9.71
C SER A 285 -3.34 2.47 -9.62
N LEU A 286 -3.51 1.24 -10.13
CA LEU A 286 -4.77 0.54 -10.31
C LEU A 286 -4.57 -0.92 -9.89
N LEU A 287 -5.57 -1.49 -9.21
CA LEU A 287 -5.58 -2.93 -8.92
C LEU A 287 -5.71 -3.71 -10.25
N PRO A 288 -5.17 -4.93 -10.38
CA PRO A 288 -5.10 -5.66 -11.65
C PRO A 288 -6.47 -5.87 -12.34
N LYS A 289 -7.55 -6.02 -11.56
CA LYS A 289 -8.94 -6.08 -12.06
C LYS A 289 -9.43 -4.81 -12.77
N TYR A 290 -8.77 -3.68 -12.52
CA TYR A 290 -9.09 -2.36 -13.04
C TYR A 290 -7.90 -1.71 -13.76
N GLY A 291 -6.94 -2.53 -14.23
CA GLY A 291 -5.81 -2.06 -15.03
C GLY A 291 -6.29 -1.13 -16.14
N GLY A 292 -5.56 -0.04 -16.35
CA GLY A 292 -5.90 0.98 -17.34
C GLY A 292 -6.06 0.31 -18.71
N LYS A 293 -7.25 0.46 -19.29
CA LYS A 293 -7.53 0.12 -20.68
C LYS A 293 -7.26 1.32 -21.57
#